data_AF-A0A379T8L6-F1
#
_entry.id   AF-A0A379T8L6-F1
#
_cell.length_a   1.000
_cell.length_b   1.000
_cell.length_c   1.000
_cell.angle_alpha   90.00
_cell.angle_beta   90.00
_cell.angle_gamma   90.00
#
_symmetry.space_group_name_H-M   'P 1'
#
loop_
_entity.id
_entity.type
_entity.pdbx_description
1 polymer ?
#
loop_
_entity_poly.entity_id
_entity_poly.type
_entity_poly.pdbx_seq_one_letter_code
_entity_poly.pdbx_strand_id
1 'polypeptide(L)' 'MKLLILGNHTCGNRGDSAILRGLLDAINHFQTEAQVDVMSRYPVSSSWLLNRPVMGDPLFFADETA' A
#
# COMPACT_ATOMS: atom_id res chain seq x y z
N MET A 1 4.34 8.08 14.62
CA MET A 1 4.09 6.60 14.67
C MET A 1 4.47 6.00 13.31
N LYS A 2 4.98 4.77 13.25
CA LYS A 2 5.25 4.08 11.98
C LYS A 2 4.24 2.96 11.75
N LEU A 3 3.62 2.92 10.58
CA LEU A 3 2.59 1.96 10.18
C LEU A 3 2.99 1.33 8.84
N LEU A 4 2.87 0.00 8.75
CA LEU A 4 3.00 -0.74 7.48
C LEU A 4 1.65 -1.36 7.13
N ILE A 5 1.13 -1.06 5.95
CA ILE A 5 -0.09 -1.64 5.42
C ILE A 5 0.27 -2.70 4.39
N LEU A 6 -0.13 -3.94 4.67
CA LEU A 6 -0.07 -5.09 3.76
C LEU A 6 -1.39 -5.86 3.85
N GLY A 7 -1.82 -6.49 2.75
CA GLY A 7 -3.02 -7.32 2.74
C GLY A 7 -3.69 -7.40 1.38
N ASN A 8 -4.82 -8.11 1.31
CA ASN A 8 -5.47 -8.44 0.04
C ASN A 8 -5.93 -7.22 -0.78
N HIS A 9 -6.14 -6.07 -0.13
CA HIS A 9 -6.55 -4.82 -0.76
C HIS A 9 -5.41 -3.83 -0.99
N THR A 10 -4.14 -4.28 -0.98
CA THR A 10 -3.04 -3.48 -1.53
C THR A 10 -2.79 -3.80 -3.01
N CYS A 11 -3.61 -4.65 -3.63
CA CYS A 11 -3.51 -5.03 -5.03
C CYS A 11 -3.93 -3.86 -5.95
N GLY A 12 -3.25 -3.72 -7.09
CA GLY A 12 -3.37 -2.54 -7.97
C GLY A 12 -4.65 -2.46 -8.81
N ASN A 13 -5.81 -2.76 -8.22
CA ASN A 13 -7.12 -2.53 -8.84
C ASN A 13 -7.79 -1.26 -8.26
N ARG A 14 -8.77 -0.72 -9.00
CA ARG A 14 -9.41 0.56 -8.66
C ARG A 14 -10.24 0.50 -7.37
N GLY A 15 -10.87 -0.65 -7.08
CA GLY A 15 -11.72 -0.84 -5.91
C GLY A 15 -10.89 -0.84 -4.61
N ASP A 16 -9.84 -1.66 -4.58
CA ASP A 16 -8.87 -1.73 -3.49
C ASP A 16 -8.26 -0.36 -3.22
N SER A 17 -7.88 0.34 -4.29
CA SER A 17 -7.31 1.69 -4.18
C SER A 17 -8.29 2.73 -3.65
N ALA A 18 -9.60 2.59 -3.87
CA ALA A 18 -10.60 3.49 -3.30
C ALA A 18 -10.74 3.26 -1.79
N ILE A 19 -10.78 2.00 -1.35
CA ILE A 19 -10.84 1.63 0.07
C ILE A 19 -9.58 2.11 0.79
N LEU A 20 -8.40 1.81 0.22
CA LEU A 20 -7.12 2.13 0.84
C LEU A 20 -6.87 3.64 0.92
N ARG A 21 -7.28 4.43 -0.09
CA ARG A 21 -7.22 5.90 -0.02
C ARG A 21 -8.06 6.45 1.14
N GLY A 22 -9.29 5.97 1.32
CA GLY A 22 -10.12 6.39 2.45
C GLY A 22 -9.48 6.09 3.80
N LEU A 23 -8.84 4.93 3.94
CA LEU A 23 -8.08 4.58 5.16
C LEU A 23 -6.86 5.50 5.36
N LEU A 24 -6.06 5.73 4.31
CA LEU A 24 -4.90 6.61 4.36
C LEU A 24 -5.29 8.04 4.74
N ASP A 25 -6.36 8.55 4.14
CA ASP A 25 -6.90 9.88 4.43
C ASP A 25 -7.36 9.99 5.90
N ALA A 26 -8.06 8.96 6.40
CA ALA A 26 -8.47 8.90 7.80
C ALA A 26 -7.27 8.89 8.76
N ILE A 27 -6.24 8.09 8.48
CA ILE A 27 -5.01 8.06 9.28
C ILE A 27 -4.35 9.44 9.30
N ASN A 28 -4.19 10.07 8.13
CA ASN A 28 -3.57 11.38 8.01
C ASN A 28 -4.38 12.49 8.73
N HIS A 29 -5.71 12.35 8.76
CA HIS A 29 -6.61 13.26 9.47
C HIS A 29 -6.43 13.17 11.00
N PHE A 30 -6.36 11.96 11.56
CA PHE A 30 -6.23 11.77 13.01
C PHE A 30 -4.79 11.85 13.53
N GLN A 31 -3.80 11.55 12.69
CA GLN A 31 -2.40 11.55 13.05
C GLN A 31 -1.54 11.99 11.87
N THR A 32 -1.40 13.31 11.71
CA THR A 32 -0.67 13.93 10.58
C THR A 32 0.82 13.57 10.56
N GLU A 33 1.41 13.19 11.69
CA GLU A 33 2.81 12.73 11.78
C GLU A 33 2.97 11.20 11.63
N ALA A 34 1.90 10.49 11.25
CA ALA A 34 2.00 9.06 10.97
C ALA A 34 2.81 8.83 9.69
N GLN A 35 3.88 8.05 9.80
CA GLN A 35 4.60 7.52 8.65
C GLN A 35 3.93 6.21 8.26
N VAL A 36 3.25 6.20 7.12
CA VAL A 36 2.52 5.03 6.64
C VAL A 36 3.20 4.52 5.39
N ASP A 37 3.70 3.29 5.40
CA ASP A 37 4.19 2.60 4.22
C ASP A 37 3.16 1.58 3.75
N VAL A 38 3.10 1.34 2.43
CA VAL A 38 2.20 0.35 1.82
C VAL A 38 3.04 -0.66 1.09
N MET A 39 2.75 -1.94 1.26
CA MET A 39 3.40 -3.05 0.57
C MET A 39 2.42 -3.81 -0.30
N SER A 40 2.84 -4.16 -1.52
CA SER A 40 2.00 -4.84 -2.50
C SER A 40 2.81 -5.80 -3.37
N ARG A 41 2.13 -6.84 -3.85
CA ARG A 41 2.59 -7.71 -4.95
C ARG A 41 2.55 -7.02 -6.32
N TYR A 42 1.85 -5.89 -6.43
CA TYR A 42 1.71 -5.10 -7.67
C TYR A 42 2.14 -3.64 -7.45
N PRO A 43 3.40 -3.38 -7.04
CA PRO A 43 3.82 -2.07 -6.54
C PRO A 43 3.69 -0.95 -7.58
N VAL A 44 3.90 -1.24 -8.87
CA VAL A 44 3.83 -0.23 -9.95
C VAL A 44 2.40 0.27 -10.16
N SER A 45 1.44 -0.64 -10.35
CA SER A 45 0.04 -0.26 -10.58
C SER A 45 -0.60 0.32 -9.33
N SER A 46 -0.31 -0.23 -8.14
CA SER A 46 -0.77 0.33 -6.87
C SER A 46 -0.21 1.73 -6.62
N SER A 47 1.06 2.00 -6.95
CA SER A 47 1.65 3.33 -6.80
C SER A 47 0.94 4.37 -7.67
N TRP A 48 0.59 4.00 -8.91
CA TRP A 48 -0.17 4.84 -9.81
C TRP A 48 -1.58 5.17 -9.27
N LEU A 49 -2.28 4.18 -8.73
CA LEU A 49 -3.67 4.36 -8.25
C LEU A 49 -3.76 5.08 -6.90
N LEU A 50 -2.76 4.91 -6.04
CA LEU A 50 -2.68 5.59 -4.73
C LEU A 50 -1.94 6.93 -4.82
N ASN A 51 -1.33 7.25 -5.96
CA ASN A 51 -0.49 8.41 -6.17
C ASN A 51 0.62 8.57 -5.10
N ARG A 52 1.28 7.46 -4.77
CA ARG A 52 2.34 7.41 -3.77
C ARG A 52 3.27 6.22 -3.99
N PRO A 53 4.49 6.22 -3.43
CA PRO A 53 5.34 5.04 -3.44
C PRO A 53 4.68 3.87 -2.72
N VAL A 54 4.80 2.67 -3.31
CA VAL A 54 4.39 1.39 -2.73
C VAL A 54 5.57 0.43 -2.79
N MET A 55 5.88 -0.18 -1.65
CA MET A 55 6.93 -1.19 -1.52
C MET A 55 6.50 -2.49 -2.22
N GLY A 56 7.43 -3.12 -2.94
CA GLY A 56 7.23 -4.48 -3.41
C GLY A 56 7.23 -5.47 -2.24
N ASP A 57 6.34 -6.46 -2.27
CA ASP A 57 6.32 -7.54 -1.28
C ASP A 57 7.50 -8.50 -1.51
N PRO A 58 8.54 -8.46 -0.67
CA PRO A 58 9.73 -9.27 -0.88
C PRO A 58 9.44 -10.77 -0.71
N LEU A 59 8.41 -11.17 0.05
CA LEU A 59 8.06 -12.58 0.22
C LEU A 59 7.43 -13.16 -1.04
N PHE A 60 6.64 -12.35 -1.74
CA PHE A 60 6.07 -12.76 -3.02
C PHE A 60 7.14 -12.84 -4.11
N PHE A 61 8.05 -11.86 -4.17
CA PHE A 61 9.10 -11.84 -5.19
C PHE A 61 10.29 -12.76 -4.89
N ALA A 62 10.53 -13.13 -3.62
CA ALA A 62 11.56 -14.11 -3.28
C ALA A 62 11.24 -15.51 -3.83
N ASP A 63 9.96 -15.86 -3.93
CA ASP A 63 9.50 -17.15 -4.44
C ASP A 63 9.63 -17.28 -5.99
N GLU A 64 9.81 -16.17 -6.71
CA GLU A 64 10.06 -16.20 -8.17
C GLU A 64 11.50 -16.57 -8.54
N THR A 65 12.40 -16.69 -7.55
CA THR A 65 13.82 -17.07 -7.72
C THR A 65 14.16 -18.48 -7.21
N ALA A 66 13.16 -19.28 -6.81
CA ALA A 66 13.33 -20.66 -6.34
C ALA A 66 12.98 -21.70 -7.41
#